data_AF-A0A1V3L9X2-F1
#
_entry.id   AF-A0A1V3L9X2-F1
#
_cell.length_a   1.000
_cell.length_b   1.000
_cell.length_c   1.000
_cell.angle_alpha   90.00
_cell.angle_beta   90.00
_cell.angle_gamma   90.00
#
_symmetry.space_group_name_H-M   'P 1'
#
loop_
_entity.id
_entity.type
_entity.pdbx_description
1 polymer ?
#
loop_
_entity_poly.entity_id
_entity_poly.type
_entity_poly.pdbx_seq_one_letter_code
_entity_poly.pdbx_strand_id
1 'polypeptide(L)'
;MKCKCPACGAVLSLDVLLQHEQATQAVMTAMQFNGEFGRLAVQYLGLFRPETSALAMNRVAKLLGELMALVQQGEFSRNGQVYAAPLEAWIYGFNTVLSGRHNIKRPLVGHAYLLEVMSKWQGPSLEPAINVAAKSHQQAPLSSKTGQALANLAEFANGKG
;
A
#
# COMPACT_ATOMS: atom_id res chain seq x y z
N MET A 1 -20.45 -27.24 -1.81
CA MET A 1 -20.59 -25.90 -1.18
C MET A 1 -20.14 -24.82 -2.17
N LYS A 2 -20.75 -23.63 -2.11
CA LYS A 2 -20.37 -22.47 -2.96
C LYS A 2 -19.62 -21.45 -2.11
N CYS A 3 -18.38 -21.15 -2.46
CA CYS A 3 -17.52 -20.15 -1.83
C CYS A 3 -17.60 -18.85 -2.64
N LYS A 4 -17.67 -17.71 -1.94
CA LYS A 4 -17.65 -16.39 -2.56
C LYS A 4 -16.31 -15.72 -2.27
N CYS A 5 -15.61 -15.27 -3.30
CA CYS A 5 -14.40 -14.48 -3.12
C CYS A 5 -14.77 -13.12 -2.52
N PRO A 6 -14.23 -12.73 -1.35
CA PRO A 6 -14.51 -11.43 -0.75
C PRO A 6 -13.89 -10.27 -1.54
N ALA A 7 -12.86 -10.52 -2.35
CA ALA A 7 -12.17 -9.49 -3.11
C ALA A 7 -12.85 -9.15 -4.45
N CYS A 8 -13.30 -10.16 -5.22
CA CYS A 8 -13.89 -9.94 -6.55
C CYS A 8 -15.34 -10.45 -6.69
N GLY A 9 -15.88 -11.13 -5.68
CA GLY A 9 -17.27 -11.61 -5.68
C GLY A 9 -17.52 -12.84 -6.56
N ALA A 10 -16.48 -13.46 -7.11
CA ALA A 10 -16.61 -14.72 -7.83
C ALA A 10 -17.23 -15.80 -6.93
N VAL A 11 -18.18 -16.56 -7.47
CA VAL A 11 -18.84 -17.66 -6.77
C VAL A 11 -18.33 -18.96 -7.37
N LEU A 12 -17.58 -19.74 -6.60
CA LEU A 12 -16.95 -20.98 -7.04
C LEU A 12 -17.46 -22.14 -6.20
N SER A 13 -17.49 -23.36 -6.74
CA SER A 13 -17.65 -24.53 -5.88
C SER A 13 -16.37 -24.75 -5.07
N LEU A 14 -16.49 -25.32 -3.87
CA LEU A 14 -15.34 -25.65 -3.03
C LEU A 14 -14.35 -26.60 -3.76
N ASP A 15 -14.88 -27.47 -4.62
CA ASP A 15 -14.10 -28.40 -5.46
C ASP A 15 -13.21 -27.67 -6.48
N VAL A 16 -13.72 -26.58 -7.07
CA VAL A 16 -12.96 -25.71 -7.98
C VAL A 16 -11.83 -24.98 -7.25
N LEU A 17 -11.98 -24.66 -5.96
CA LEU A 17 -10.89 -24.06 -5.18
C LEU A 17 -9.77 -25.07 -4.87
N LEU A 18 -10.11 -26.35 -4.69
CA LEU A 18 -9.15 -27.43 -4.44
C LEU A 18 -8.41 -27.87 -5.71
N GLN A 19 -9.03 -27.77 -6.89
CA GLN A 19 -8.42 -28.15 -8.18
C GLN A 19 -7.55 -27.06 -8.81
N HIS A 20 -7.68 -25.79 -8.42
CA HIS A 20 -7.03 -24.67 -9.09
C HIS A 20 -5.68 -24.28 -8.48
N GLU A 21 -4.80 -25.26 -8.25
CA GLU A 21 -3.39 -25.04 -7.87
C GLU A 21 -2.68 -24.11 -8.88
N GLN A 22 -3.07 -24.18 -10.16
CA GLN A 22 -2.59 -23.30 -11.23
C GLN A 22 -3.11 -21.86 -11.15
N ALA A 23 -4.33 -21.60 -10.63
CA ALA A 23 -4.79 -20.22 -10.40
C ALA A 23 -4.15 -19.64 -9.15
N THR A 24 -3.94 -20.45 -8.13
CA THR A 24 -3.16 -20.09 -6.95
C THR A 24 -1.71 -19.80 -7.35
N GLN A 25 -1.09 -20.60 -8.22
CA GLN A 25 0.23 -20.32 -8.78
C GLN A 25 0.23 -19.07 -9.65
N ALA A 26 -0.76 -18.82 -10.52
CA ALA A 26 -0.83 -17.58 -11.30
C ALA A 26 -0.98 -16.34 -10.40
N VAL A 27 -1.75 -16.44 -9.31
CA VAL A 27 -1.89 -15.40 -8.29
C VAL A 27 -0.60 -15.24 -7.48
N MET A 28 0.09 -16.33 -7.13
CA MET A 28 1.37 -16.32 -6.41
C MET A 28 2.52 -15.79 -7.28
N THR A 29 2.52 -16.09 -8.58
CA THR A 29 3.43 -15.53 -9.58
C THR A 29 3.11 -14.05 -9.83
N ALA A 30 1.84 -13.65 -9.82
CA ALA A 30 1.47 -12.22 -9.79
C ALA A 30 1.88 -11.54 -8.48
N MET A 31 1.91 -12.26 -7.35
CA MET A 31 2.43 -11.77 -6.06
C MET A 31 3.96 -11.71 -6.00
N GLN A 32 4.69 -12.39 -6.89
CA GLN A 32 6.14 -12.22 -7.04
C GLN A 32 6.51 -10.84 -7.61
N PHE A 33 5.57 -10.15 -8.27
CA PHE A 33 5.60 -8.69 -8.43
C PHE A 33 5.01 -8.06 -7.17
N ASN A 34 5.85 -7.82 -6.16
CA ASN A 34 5.53 -7.07 -4.93
C ASN A 34 4.10 -7.33 -4.41
N GLY A 35 3.94 -8.29 -3.48
CA GLY A 35 2.64 -8.83 -3.06
C GLY A 35 1.54 -7.82 -2.70
N GLU A 36 1.88 -6.57 -2.38
CA GLU A 36 0.93 -5.48 -2.23
C GLU A 36 0.20 -5.11 -3.54
N PHE A 37 0.93 -4.97 -4.65
CA PHE A 37 0.35 -4.61 -5.94
C PHE A 37 -0.68 -5.65 -6.40
N GLY A 38 -0.31 -6.94 -6.38
CA GLY A 38 -1.21 -8.03 -6.78
C GLY A 38 -2.48 -8.08 -5.93
N ARG A 39 -2.34 -7.93 -4.60
CA ARG A 39 -3.48 -7.86 -3.67
C ARG A 39 -4.40 -6.68 -3.97
N LEU A 40 -3.84 -5.50 -4.26
CA LEU A 40 -4.60 -4.30 -4.57
C LEU A 40 -5.28 -4.39 -5.93
N ALA A 41 -4.62 -4.94 -6.95
CA ALA A 41 -5.17 -5.15 -8.28
C ALA A 41 -6.41 -6.07 -8.24
N VAL A 42 -6.34 -7.18 -7.49
CA VAL A 42 -7.49 -8.10 -7.35
C VAL A 42 -8.67 -7.43 -6.64
N GLN A 43 -8.43 -6.66 -5.58
CA GLN A 43 -9.50 -5.90 -4.91
C GLN A 43 -10.10 -4.83 -5.82
N TYR A 44 -9.27 -4.15 -6.60
CA TYR A 44 -9.69 -3.14 -7.57
C TYR A 44 -10.57 -3.74 -8.67
N LEU A 45 -10.27 -4.95 -9.16
CA LEU A 45 -11.14 -5.64 -10.13
C LEU A 45 -12.54 -5.94 -9.57
N GLY A 46 -12.69 -6.07 -8.25
CA GLY A 46 -14.00 -6.16 -7.60
C GLY A 46 -14.90 -4.94 -7.83
N LEU A 47 -14.35 -3.78 -8.20
CA LEU A 47 -15.11 -2.56 -8.51
C LEU A 47 -15.81 -2.61 -9.88
N PHE A 48 -15.40 -3.52 -10.77
CA PHE A 48 -16.02 -3.74 -12.09
C PHE A 48 -17.21 -4.69 -12.03
N ARG A 49 -17.46 -5.30 -10.87
CA ARG A 49 -18.54 -6.25 -10.69
C ARG A 49 -19.91 -5.53 -10.72
N PRO A 50 -20.87 -5.97 -11.54
CA PRO A 50 -22.26 -5.51 -11.50
C PRO A 50 -22.94 -5.87 -10.17
N GLU A 51 -23.95 -5.12 -9.76
CA GLU A 51 -24.65 -5.36 -8.48
C GLU A 51 -25.36 -6.72 -8.45
N THR A 52 -25.87 -7.16 -9.60
CA THR A 52 -26.75 -8.33 -9.71
C THR A 52 -26.03 -9.63 -10.05
N SER A 53 -24.76 -9.58 -10.48
CA SER A 53 -24.06 -10.77 -10.98
C SER A 53 -22.59 -10.83 -10.58
N ALA A 54 -21.96 -11.98 -10.80
CA ALA A 54 -20.52 -12.13 -10.66
C ALA A 54 -19.81 -11.60 -11.93
N LEU A 55 -18.59 -11.08 -11.76
CA LEU A 55 -17.76 -10.68 -12.89
C LEU A 55 -17.30 -11.93 -13.65
N ALA A 56 -17.62 -12.02 -14.94
CA ALA A 56 -17.23 -13.16 -15.77
C ALA A 56 -15.70 -13.28 -15.88
N MET A 57 -15.15 -14.50 -15.82
CA MET A 57 -13.69 -14.71 -15.85
C MET A 57 -13.04 -14.19 -17.13
N ASN A 58 -13.72 -14.27 -18.28
CA ASN A 58 -13.25 -13.65 -19.53
C ASN A 58 -13.08 -12.13 -19.39
N ARG A 59 -13.98 -11.48 -18.65
CA ARG A 59 -13.89 -10.04 -18.39
C ARG A 59 -12.77 -9.72 -17.39
N VAL A 60 -12.57 -10.56 -16.37
CA VAL A 60 -11.44 -10.46 -15.43
C VAL A 60 -10.11 -10.54 -16.18
N ALA A 61 -9.93 -11.57 -17.01
CA ALA A 61 -8.70 -11.77 -17.79
C ALA A 61 -8.42 -10.60 -18.72
N LYS A 62 -9.45 -10.08 -19.40
CA LYS A 62 -9.33 -8.89 -20.26
C LYS A 62 -8.87 -7.65 -19.48
N LEU A 63 -9.54 -7.33 -18.36
CA LEU A 63 -9.19 -6.17 -17.53
C LEU A 63 -7.79 -6.31 -16.91
N LEU A 64 -7.43 -7.50 -16.46
CA LEU A 64 -6.10 -7.74 -15.90
C LEU A 64 -5.02 -7.64 -16.97
N GLY A 65 -5.26 -8.14 -18.18
CA GLY A 65 -4.34 -8.02 -19.31
C GLY A 65 -4.14 -6.55 -19.75
N GLU A 66 -5.23 -5.78 -19.83
CA GLU A 66 -5.17 -4.33 -20.09
C GLU A 66 -4.35 -3.61 -19.01
N LEU A 67 -4.57 -3.95 -17.74
CA LEU A 67 -3.82 -3.39 -16.62
C LEU A 67 -2.32 -3.76 -16.68
N MET A 68 -1.98 -5.02 -16.97
CA MET A 68 -0.59 -5.47 -17.06
C MET A 68 0.14 -4.80 -18.22
N ALA A 69 -0.54 -4.58 -19.35
CA ALA A 69 0.04 -3.85 -20.47
C ALA A 69 0.40 -2.41 -20.08
N LEU A 70 -0.47 -1.72 -19.32
CA LEU A 70 -0.18 -0.37 -18.80
C LEU A 70 1.00 -0.37 -17.82
N VAL A 71 1.12 -1.39 -16.98
CA VAL A 71 2.26 -1.51 -16.05
C VAL A 71 3.56 -1.74 -16.81
N GLN A 72 3.54 -2.60 -17.84
CA GLN A 72 4.71 -2.88 -18.67
C GLN A 72 5.16 -1.68 -19.50
N GLN A 73 4.23 -0.80 -19.90
CA GLN A 73 4.57 0.46 -20.57
C GLN A 73 5.38 1.39 -19.67
N GLY A 74 5.19 1.35 -18.35
CA GLY A 74 5.93 2.17 -17.39
C GLY A 74 5.57 3.66 -17.39
N GLU A 75 4.71 4.09 -18.31
CA GLU A 75 4.19 5.46 -18.42
C GLU A 75 2.77 5.43 -19.02
N PHE A 76 2.02 6.52 -18.81
CA PHE A 76 0.72 6.72 -19.47
C PHE A 76 0.51 8.19 -19.81
N SER A 77 -0.27 8.45 -20.86
CA SER A 77 -0.66 9.80 -21.26
C SER A 77 -2.09 10.11 -20.82
N ARG A 78 -2.28 11.30 -20.23
CA ARG A 78 -3.60 11.82 -19.89
C ARG A 78 -3.63 13.33 -20.04
N ASN A 79 -4.70 13.87 -20.63
CA ASN A 79 -4.86 15.32 -20.84
C ASN A 79 -3.66 15.97 -21.57
N GLY A 80 -3.01 15.23 -22.47
CA GLY A 80 -1.82 15.69 -23.21
C GLY A 80 -0.51 15.65 -22.43
N GLN A 81 -0.51 15.21 -21.18
CA GLN A 81 0.68 15.08 -20.35
C GLN A 81 1.05 13.60 -20.14
N VAL A 82 2.35 13.31 -20.19
CA VAL A 82 2.89 11.97 -19.91
C VAL A 82 3.25 11.89 -18.43
N TYR A 83 2.82 10.81 -17.78
CA TYR A 83 3.08 10.51 -16.38
C TYR A 83 3.90 9.23 -16.28
N ALA A 84 4.98 9.28 -15.50
CA ALA A 84 5.70 8.07 -15.12
C ALA A 84 4.80 7.20 -14.23
N ALA A 85 4.82 5.89 -14.47
CA ALA A 85 3.98 4.92 -13.76
C ALA A 85 4.85 3.87 -13.02
N PRO A 86 5.74 4.30 -12.11
CA PRO A 86 6.46 3.36 -11.25
C PRO A 86 5.49 2.64 -10.31
N LEU A 87 5.95 1.55 -9.70
CA LEU A 87 5.11 0.67 -8.89
C LEU A 87 4.39 1.40 -7.75
N GLU A 88 5.06 2.38 -7.14
CA GLU A 88 4.54 3.21 -6.05
C GLU A 88 3.33 4.05 -6.49
N ALA A 89 3.34 4.57 -7.73
CA ALA A 89 2.23 5.31 -8.29
C ALA A 89 0.98 4.42 -8.44
N TRP A 90 1.17 3.16 -8.82
CA TRP A 90 0.09 2.17 -8.91
C TRP A 90 -0.48 1.83 -7.54
N ILE A 91 0.39 1.58 -6.55
CA ILE A 91 -0.03 1.31 -5.17
C ILE A 91 -0.83 2.49 -4.61
N TYR A 92 -0.36 3.72 -4.83
CA TYR A 92 -1.09 4.95 -4.47
C TYR A 92 -2.47 5.02 -5.16
N GLY A 93 -2.50 4.78 -6.48
CA GLY A 93 -3.73 4.82 -7.27
C GLY A 93 -4.77 3.83 -6.78
N PHE A 94 -4.38 2.57 -6.58
CA PHE A 94 -5.30 1.55 -6.07
C PHE A 94 -5.80 1.87 -4.68
N ASN A 95 -4.93 2.24 -3.74
CA ASN A 95 -5.33 2.57 -2.37
C ASN A 95 -6.32 3.74 -2.34
N THR A 96 -6.09 4.77 -3.16
CA THR A 96 -6.97 5.93 -3.25
C THR A 96 -8.34 5.54 -3.82
N VAL A 97 -8.38 4.78 -4.91
CA VAL A 97 -9.65 4.31 -5.51
C VAL A 97 -10.41 3.38 -4.55
N LEU A 98 -9.71 2.45 -3.89
CA LEU A 98 -10.32 1.49 -2.96
C LEU A 98 -10.85 2.17 -1.69
N SER A 99 -10.16 3.18 -1.18
CA SER A 99 -10.63 3.96 -0.03
C SER A 99 -11.88 4.77 -0.39
N GLY A 100 -11.92 5.33 -1.61
CA GLY A 100 -13.06 6.07 -2.15
C GLY A 100 -14.18 5.20 -2.74
N ARG A 101 -14.13 3.87 -2.63
CA ARG A 101 -15.01 2.93 -3.37
C ARG A 101 -16.51 3.13 -3.16
N HIS A 102 -16.90 3.76 -2.05
CA HIS A 102 -18.30 4.05 -1.71
C HIS A 102 -18.80 5.34 -2.38
N ASN A 103 -17.90 6.20 -2.84
CA ASN A 103 -18.19 7.50 -3.45
C ASN A 103 -18.05 7.49 -4.98
N ILE A 104 -17.83 6.32 -5.59
CA ILE A 104 -17.66 6.16 -7.04
C ILE A 104 -18.83 5.36 -7.62
N LYS A 105 -19.25 5.73 -8.84
CA LYS A 105 -20.30 5.00 -9.55
C LYS A 105 -19.76 3.64 -10.02
N ARG A 106 -20.36 2.56 -9.51
CA ARG A 106 -20.06 1.18 -9.89
C ARG A 106 -21.13 0.65 -10.85
N PRO A 107 -20.79 -0.33 -11.72
CA PRO A 107 -19.47 -0.88 -11.96
C PRO A 107 -18.56 0.10 -12.72
N LEU A 108 -17.24 -0.01 -12.49
CA LEU A 108 -16.27 0.67 -13.36
C LEU A 108 -16.30 0.05 -14.77
N VAL A 109 -16.05 0.87 -15.79
CA VAL A 109 -16.08 0.46 -17.21
C VAL A 109 -14.68 0.13 -17.74
N GLY A 110 -13.66 0.83 -17.24
CA GLY A 110 -12.25 0.67 -17.63
C GLY A 110 -11.30 1.29 -16.60
N HIS A 111 -10.03 1.42 -16.96
CA HIS A 111 -8.97 1.93 -16.08
C HIS A 111 -8.83 3.46 -16.08
N ALA A 112 -9.63 4.18 -16.89
CA ALA A 112 -9.55 5.63 -16.99
C ALA A 112 -9.69 6.33 -15.64
N TYR A 113 -10.57 5.89 -14.74
CA TYR A 113 -10.67 6.51 -13.42
C TYR A 113 -9.39 6.31 -12.59
N LEU A 114 -8.81 5.11 -12.63
CA LEU A 114 -7.55 4.81 -11.93
C LEU A 114 -6.40 5.68 -12.44
N LEU A 115 -6.27 5.81 -13.76
CA LEU A 115 -5.24 6.66 -14.37
C LEU A 115 -5.42 8.15 -14.02
N GLU A 116 -6.66 8.60 -13.78
CA GLU A 116 -6.92 9.95 -13.29
C GLU A 116 -6.35 10.14 -11.90
N VAL A 117 -6.65 9.19 -11.02
CA VAL A 117 -6.16 9.22 -9.65
C VAL A 117 -4.64 9.15 -9.62
N MET A 118 -4.04 8.27 -10.42
CA MET A 118 -2.59 8.16 -10.54
C MET A 118 -1.92 9.42 -11.07
N SER A 119 -2.56 10.18 -11.96
CA SER A 119 -2.00 11.46 -12.45
C SER A 119 -1.81 12.52 -11.35
N LYS A 120 -2.42 12.31 -10.17
CA LYS A 120 -2.27 13.17 -8.98
C LYS A 120 -1.14 12.71 -8.05
N TRP A 121 -0.47 11.60 -8.36
CA TRP A 121 0.67 11.11 -7.59
C TRP A 121 1.86 12.06 -7.76
N GLN A 122 2.42 12.53 -6.66
CA GLN A 122 3.50 13.53 -6.65
C GLN A 122 4.89 12.94 -6.42
N GLY A 123 5.02 11.61 -6.47
CA GLY A 123 6.24 10.92 -6.09
C GLY A 123 6.32 10.66 -4.57
N PRO A 124 7.35 9.91 -4.12
CA PRO A 124 7.74 9.95 -2.72
C PRO A 124 8.07 11.39 -2.38
N SER A 125 7.35 11.97 -1.41
CA SER A 125 7.75 13.24 -0.83
C SER A 125 9.14 13.06 -0.26
N LEU A 126 10.15 13.58 -0.97
CA LEU A 126 11.46 13.84 -0.39
C LEU A 126 11.28 15.01 0.58
N GLU A 127 10.59 14.78 1.71
CA GLU A 127 10.80 15.63 2.85
C GLU A 127 12.30 15.51 3.14
N PRO A 128 13.10 16.59 3.06
CA PRO A 128 14.49 16.52 3.44
C PRO A 128 14.48 15.99 4.87
N ALA A 129 15.17 14.86 5.08
CA ALA A 129 15.36 14.29 6.41
C ALA A 129 15.75 15.44 7.33
N ILE A 130 14.80 15.90 8.14
CA ILE A 130 15.05 16.94 9.11
C ILE A 130 16.10 16.32 9.99
N ASN A 131 17.29 16.89 9.87
CA ASN A 131 18.50 16.58 10.58
C ASN A 131 18.09 16.27 12.03
N VAL A 132 18.01 14.98 12.39
CA VAL A 132 18.08 14.57 13.79
C VAL A 132 19.54 14.77 14.15
N ALA A 133 19.90 16.06 14.24
CA ALA A 133 21.11 16.51 14.87
C ALA A 133 21.11 15.84 16.23
N ALA A 134 22.15 15.06 16.45
CA ALA A 134 22.46 14.40 17.69
C ALA A 134 22.10 15.33 18.87
N LYS A 135 21.05 14.98 19.62
CA LYS A 135 20.86 15.49 20.97
C LYS A 135 21.98 14.89 21.82
N SER A 136 23.13 15.53 21.74
CA SER A 136 24.13 15.47 22.78
C SER A 136 23.52 16.06 24.04
N HIS A 137 23.36 15.19 25.04
CA HIS A 137 23.53 15.46 26.47
C HIS A 137 22.92 16.74 27.05
N GLN A 138 21.76 16.62 27.71
CA GLN A 138 21.54 17.34 28.97
C GLN A 138 20.91 16.36 29.98
N GLN A 139 21.75 15.92 30.91
CA GLN A 139 21.38 15.20 32.13
C GLN A 139 20.37 16.02 32.93
N ALA A 140 19.28 15.39 33.33
CA ALA A 140 18.37 15.92 34.33
C ALA A 140 19.08 16.02 35.69
N PRO A 141 18.93 17.12 36.45
CA PRO A 141 19.42 17.17 37.82
C PRO A 141 18.55 16.26 38.71
N LEU A 142 19.14 15.17 39.21
CA LEU A 142 18.53 14.30 40.21
C LEU A 142 18.50 15.04 41.56
N SER A 143 17.38 15.67 41.89
CA SER A 143 17.10 16.29 43.20
C SER A 143 16.70 15.24 44.25
N SER A 144 17.47 14.17 44.38
CA SER A 144 17.27 13.19 45.45
C SER A 144 18.18 13.50 46.63
N LYS A 145 17.61 13.48 47.84
CA LYS A 145 18.31 13.73 49.12
C LYS A 145 19.52 12.81 49.34
N THR A 146 19.56 11.64 48.69
CA THR A 146 20.70 10.73 48.71
C THR A 146 21.88 11.22 47.84
N GLY A 147 21.62 11.99 46.79
CA GLY A 147 22.65 12.56 45.92
C GLY A 147 23.45 13.70 46.58
N GLN A 148 22.79 14.49 47.43
CA GLN A 148 23.44 15.55 48.21
C GLN A 148 24.36 15.00 49.32
N ALA A 149 24.04 13.83 49.88
CA ALA A 149 24.89 13.17 50.89
C ALA A 149 26.22 12.66 50.29
N LEU A 150 26.21 12.22 49.02
CA LEU A 150 27.42 11.78 48.33
C LEU A 150 28.30 12.94 47.87
N ALA A 151 27.72 14.11 47.56
CA ALA A 151 28.46 15.32 47.21
C ALA A 151 29.28 15.87 48.40
N ASN A 152 28.71 15.88 49.61
CA ASN A 152 29.41 16.34 50.81
C ASN A 152 30.55 15.40 51.26
N LEU A 153 30.47 14.11 50.95
CA LEU A 153 31.55 13.14 51.21
C LEU A 153 32.76 13.34 50.29
N ALA A 154 32.53 13.75 49.04
CA ALA A 154 33.60 14.06 48.10
C ALA A 154 34.35 15.34 48.48
N GLU A 155 33.67 16.29 49.11
CA GLU A 155 34.26 17.56 49.55
C GLU A 155 35.13 17.39 50.81
N PHE A 156 34.75 16.49 51.73
CA PHE A 156 35.55 16.17 52.92
C PHE A 156 36.82 15.35 52.60
N ALA A 157 36.81 14.57 51.52
CA ALA A 157 37.97 13.78 51.08
C ALA A 157 39.07 14.63 50.42
N ASN A 158 38.77 15.86 49.99
CA ASN A 158 39.68 16.73 49.24
C ASN A 158 40.23 17.91 50.06
N GLY A 159 40.35 17.70 51.38
CA GLY A 159 40.60 18.72 52.40
C GLY A 159 41.57 19.85 52.04
N LYS A 160 41.07 21.08 52.21
CA LYS A 160 41.87 22.26 52.57
C LYS A 160 41.09 23.10 53.59
N GLY A 161 41.57 23.08 54.83
CA GLY A 161 41.39 24.13 55.85
C GLY A 161 40.06 24.14 56.57
#